data_AF-A0A520JXD4-F1
#
_entry.id   AF-A0A520JXD4-F1
#
_cell.length_a   1.000
_cell.length_b   1.000
_cell.length_c   1.000
_cell.angle_alpha   90.00
_cell.angle_beta   90.00
_cell.angle_gamma   90.00
#
_symmetry.space_group_name_H-M   'P 1'
#
loop_
_entity.id
_entity.type
_entity.pdbx_description
1 polymer ?
#
loop_
_entity_poly.entity_id
_entity_poly.type
_entity_poly.pdbx_seq_one_letter_code
_entity_poly.pdbx_strand_id
1 'polypeptide(L)' 'MQLTVEELTKKVKEYIRILKLAKRPKRDEFLKISKIAGAAMALIGTIGFSIYLLMAVLPKGF' A
#
# COMPACT_ATOMS: atom_id res chain seq x y z
N MET A 1 -12.83 33.03 4.38
CA MET A 1 -11.83 32.11 3.81
C MET A 1 -12.31 31.70 2.43
N GLN A 2 -11.94 32.46 1.39
CA GLN A 2 -12.32 32.14 0.01
C GLN A 2 -11.21 31.25 -0.55
N LEU A 3 -11.42 29.93 -0.52
CA LEU A 3 -10.62 28.99 -1.31
C LEU A 3 -10.97 29.24 -2.77
N THR A 4 -10.18 30.06 -3.43
CA THR A 4 -10.38 30.43 -4.83
C THR A 4 -10.01 29.25 -5.73
N VAL A 5 -10.79 29.02 -6.79
CA VAL A 5 -10.57 27.93 -7.77
C VAL A 5 -9.19 28.06 -8.43
N GLU A 6 -8.70 29.30 -8.49
CA GLU A 6 -7.36 29.68 -8.93
C GLU A 6 -6.26 29.07 -8.05
N GLU A 7 -6.41 29.07 -6.72
CA GLU A 7 -5.45 28.47 -5.80
C GLU A 7 -5.38 26.94 -5.93
N LEU A 8 -6.54 26.29 -6.09
CA LEU A 8 -6.62 24.84 -6.31
C LEU A 8 -5.95 24.45 -7.63
N THR A 9 -6.22 25.20 -8.71
CA THR A 9 -5.61 24.98 -10.02
C THR A 9 -4.09 25.12 -9.95
N LYS A 10 -3.60 26.13 -9.22
CA LYS A 10 -2.16 26.32 -8.97
C LYS A 10 -1.54 25.14 -8.22
N LYS A 11 -2.17 24.66 -7.15
CA LYS A 11 -1.70 23.50 -6.36
C LYS A 11 -1.67 22.22 -7.18
N VAL A 12 -2.69 21.96 -7.99
CA VAL A 12 -2.74 20.78 -8.87
C VAL A 12 -1.58 20.80 -9.87
N LYS A 13 -1.31 21.96 -10.48
CA LYS A 13 -0.19 22.12 -11.41
C LYS A 13 1.16 21.87 -10.74
N GLU A 14 1.32 22.31 -9.50
CA GLU A 14 2.49 22.05 -8.67
C GLU A 14 2.67 20.56 -8.36
N TYR A 15 1.62 19.87 -7.92
CA TYR A 15 1.66 18.43 -7.67
C TYR A 15 1.98 17.62 -8.92
N ILE A 16 1.43 17.98 -10.08
CA ILE A 16 1.77 17.33 -11.35
C ILE A 16 3.27 17.48 -11.66
N ARG A 17 3.85 18.65 -11.39
CA ARG A 17 5.30 18.87 -11.58
C ARG A 17 6.12 17.98 -10.63
N ILE A 18 5.71 17.87 -9.37
CA ILE A 18 6.36 17.00 -8.39
C ILE A 18 6.29 15.54 -8.83
N LEU A 19 5.13 15.06 -9.27
CA LEU A 19 4.96 13.69 -9.79
C LEU A 19 5.80 13.42 -11.05
N LYS A 20 6.02 14.43 -11.90
CA LYS A 20 6.92 14.34 -13.06
C LYS A 20 8.40 14.32 -12.66
N LEU A 21 8.77 14.97 -11.57
CA LEU A 21 10.13 14.98 -11.01
C LEU A 21 10.44 13.70 -10.22
N ALA A 22 9.41 13.03 -9.68
CA ALA A 22 9.58 11.80 -8.93
C ALA A 22 10.19 10.69 -9.81
N LYS A 23 11.23 10.03 -9.29
CA LYS A 23 11.90 8.92 -9.98
C LYS A 23 10.94 7.73 -10.09
N ARG A 24 10.61 7.32 -11.32
CA ARG A 24 9.88 6.07 -11.55
C ARG A 24 10.82 4.89 -11.22
N PRO A 25 10.40 3.93 -10.37
CA PRO A 25 11.26 2.81 -10.00
C PRO A 25 11.57 1.96 -11.24
N LYS A 26 12.81 1.48 -11.35
CA LYS A 26 13.16 0.48 -12.35
C LYS A 26 12.49 -0.86 -11.99
N ARG A 27 12.30 -1.73 -12.98
CA ARG A 27 11.67 -3.04 -12.78
C ARG A 27 12.41 -3.87 -11.72
N ASP A 28 13.73 -3.81 -11.68
CA ASP A 28 14.54 -4.53 -10.69
C ASP A 28 14.35 -3.99 -9.27
N GLU A 29 14.31 -2.66 -9.10
CA GLU A 29 14.06 -2.01 -7.80
C GLU A 29 12.67 -2.37 -7.29
N PHE A 30 11.66 -2.32 -8.17
CA PHE A 30 10.29 -2.71 -7.84
C PHE A 30 10.21 -4.17 -7.40
N LEU A 31 10.78 -5.08 -8.18
CA LEU A 31 10.74 -6.52 -7.88
C LEU A 31 11.43 -6.86 -6.56
N LYS A 32 12.54 -6.20 -6.21
CA LYS A 32 13.20 -6.39 -4.92
C LYS A 32 12.28 -6.03 -3.75
N ILE A 33 11.65 -4.86 -3.82
CA ILE A 33 10.74 -4.39 -2.76
C ILE A 33 9.49 -5.27 -2.70
N SER A 34 8.88 -5.58 -3.85
CA SER A 34 7.68 -6.43 -3.94
C SER A 34 7.92 -7.83 -3.38
N LYS A 35 9.10 -8.42 -3.58
CA LYS A 35 9.44 -9.73 -3.00
C LYS A 35 9.43 -9.70 -1.47
N ILE A 36 10.07 -8.69 -0.88
CA ILE A 36 10.14 -8.54 0.58
C ILE A 36 8.75 -8.24 1.15
N ALA A 37 8.01 -7.32 0.53
CA ALA A 37 6.65 -6.98 0.94
C ALA A 37 5.71 -8.20 0.82
N GLY A 38 5.81 -8.96 -0.27
CA GLY A 38 5.06 -10.20 -0.47
C GLY A 38 5.36 -11.25 0.59
N ALA A 39 6.64 -11.44 0.91
CA ALA A 39 7.05 -12.36 1.97
C ALA A 39 6.49 -11.94 3.35
N ALA A 40 6.52 -10.64 3.67
CA ALA A 40 5.97 -10.13 4.92
C ALA A 40 4.44 -10.32 5.01
N MET A 41 3.72 -9.99 3.93
CA MET A 41 2.27 -10.20 3.84
C MET A 41 1.90 -11.68 4.00
N ALA A 42 2.61 -12.57 3.33
CA ALA A 42 2.38 -14.01 3.44
C ALA A 42 2.65 -14.53 4.86
N LEU A 43 3.74 -14.09 5.50
CA LEU A 43 4.09 -14.50 6.86
C LEU A 43 3.04 -14.05 7.87
N ILE A 44 2.73 -12.76 7.91
CA ILE A 44 1.77 -12.18 8.86
C ILE A 44 0.37 -12.75 8.59
N GLY A 45 -0.01 -12.87 7.31
CA GLY A 45 -1.28 -13.47 6.90
C GLY A 45 -1.41 -14.92 7.36
N THR A 46 -0.36 -15.73 7.22
CA THR A 46 -0.37 -17.13 7.65
C THR A 46 -0.50 -17.25 9.17
N ILE A 47 0.20 -16.39 9.92
CA ILE A 47 0.12 -16.38 11.39
C ILE A 47 -1.31 -16.01 11.84
N GLY A 48 -1.85 -14.90 11.33
CA GLY A 48 -3.22 -14.48 11.65
C GLY A 48 -4.27 -15.51 11.21
N PHE A 49 -4.10 -16.10 10.04
CA PHE A 49 -4.98 -17.15 9.52
C PHE A 49 -4.93 -18.42 10.38
N SER A 50 -3.74 -18.82 10.83
CA SER A 50 -3.57 -19.96 11.73
C SER A 50 -4.29 -19.74 13.05
N ILE A 51 -4.15 -18.56 13.65
CA ILE A 51 -4.87 -18.20 14.89
C ILE A 51 -6.38 -18.25 14.66
N TYR A 52 -6.87 -17.70 13.55
CA TYR A 52 -8.30 -17.76 13.20
C TYR A 52 -8.81 -19.20 13.04
N LEU A 53 -8.09 -20.05 12.32
CA LEU A 53 -8.47 -21.46 12.16
C LEU A 53 -8.56 -22.18 13.51
N LEU A 54 -7.58 -21.97 14.38
CA LEU A 54 -7.50 -22.61 15.70
C LEU A 54 -8.60 -22.12 16.66
N MET A 55 -8.86 -20.81 16.70
CA MET A 55 -9.76 -20.23 17.69
C MET A 55 -11.22 -20.10 17.22
N ALA A 56 -11.46 -19.94 15.92
CA ALA A 56 -12.78 -19.61 15.40
C ALA A 56 -13.42 -20.74 14.60
N VAL A 57 -12.64 -21.59 13.94
CA VAL A 57 -13.15 -22.66 13.06
C VAL A 57 -13.20 -24.00 13.79
N LEU A 58 -12.11 -24.39 14.45
CA LEU A 58 -12.02 -25.64 15.20
C LEU A 58 -13.11 -25.82 16.28
N PRO A 59 -13.38 -24.84 17.17
CA PRO A 59 -14.43 -24.99 18.19
C PRO A 59 -15.87 -24.85 17.67
N LYS A 60 -16.07 -24.55 16.38
CA LYS A 60 -17.41 -24.58 15.75
C LYS A 60 -17.71 -25.91 15.05
N GLY A 61 -16.67 -26.71 14.80
CA GLY A 61 -16.79 -28.02 14.14
C GLY A 61 -16.84 -29.20 15.12
N PHE A 62 -16.50 -28.97 16.39
CA PHE A 62 -16.80 -29.84 17.53
C PHE A 62 -18.08 -29.36 18.21
#